data_AF-A0A522RGA9-F1
#
_entry.id   AF-A0A522RGA9-F1
#
_cell.length_a   1.000
_cell.length_b   1.000
_cell.length_c   1.000
_cell.angle_alpha   90.00
_cell.angle_beta   90.00
_cell.angle_gamma   90.00
#
_symmetry.space_group_name_H-M   'P 1'
#
loop_
_entity.id
_entity.type
_entity.pdbx_description
1 polymer ?
#
loop_
_entity_poly.entity_id
_entity_poly.type
_entity_poly.pdbx_seq_one_letter_code
_entity_poly.pdbx_strand_id
1 'polypeptide(L)'
;QEIRGILQNLTGQALSLQDLTEQYQTLYEKELKKVNERINVKTYFSIRQLEFKLDKLLQEVIVGNEDVYIAGLIKILNSRSWVEQGQSFLKPEDNTCPFCQKETIDADLRSQFEKYFDETYRSKLAEISELRNQYDQQSKIFIQSIIAIQNVFNPDNLVSDLVLSLKSLFDDNLKIIDYKISNSNEKKSITFLNTKKSDLSNVSRQIKDNNRLYDDLDIEKQTLIQNIWNYMADECHIEIRDYDNRITKCARITAIATQLRDKFILEIYKTKQIIERLRRQTVNTKDAVDNINTILKNSGFDGFEIAEKDKVNNISRYYLKRSNATNTNPIFQSLSEGEKDFISFLYFYQLCLGTDDLQQNRTKKKIIVIDDPVSSMDSQALFVVSTLIHTLIQRKGNDNKSNRMLLKNNNIVQVFILTHNLYFYKEISFDRRPICTDCWHYKISKLNNQTSVTGGYNKEIFDDYSLMWKSIKDIKANFPDDSSLNIMISNLMRRIIDSYVNFVGYGKDTWAALHNEDQSEPDYYIKCAFISMINDESHKISALDSMYYQKIISEQPQTLFTAFVAIFKKIGKEHYEMMMGESL
;
A
#
# COMPACT_ATOMS: atom_id res chain seq x y z
N GLN A 1 5.04 22.84 13.82
CA GLN A 1 5.73 23.03 15.12
C GLN A 1 5.64 24.48 15.57
N GLU A 2 5.89 25.44 14.69
CA GLU A 2 5.77 26.89 14.98
C GLU A 2 4.41 27.28 15.57
N ILE A 3 3.29 26.93 14.92
CA ILE A 3 1.94 27.22 15.44
C ILE A 3 1.74 26.68 16.88
N ARG A 4 2.27 25.49 17.19
CA ARG A 4 2.17 24.92 18.54
C ARG A 4 2.97 25.72 19.57
N GLY A 5 4.14 26.24 19.19
CA GLY A 5 4.94 27.11 20.06
C GLY A 5 4.25 28.45 20.33
N ILE A 6 3.50 28.96 19.35
CA ILE A 6 2.73 30.20 19.47
C ILE A 6 1.51 30.02 20.36
N LEU A 7 0.77 28.91 20.20
CA LEU A 7 -0.37 28.55 21.06
C LEU A 7 0.00 28.45 22.55
N GLN A 8 1.22 28.04 22.89
CA GLN A 8 1.68 27.98 24.28
C GLN A 8 1.88 29.35 24.92
N ASN A 9 2.09 30.39 24.11
CA ASN A 9 2.44 31.74 24.55
C ASN A 9 1.38 32.78 24.16
N LEU A 10 0.21 32.34 23.69
CA LEU A 10 -0.86 33.24 23.22
C LEU A 10 -1.50 33.95 24.41
N THR A 11 -1.16 35.22 24.58
CA THR A 11 -1.70 36.09 25.65
C THR A 11 -2.68 37.10 25.06
N GLY A 12 -3.93 36.69 24.89
CA GLY A 12 -5.02 37.56 24.44
C GLY A 12 -5.79 37.01 23.25
N GLN A 13 -6.84 37.74 22.86
CA GLN A 13 -7.68 37.40 21.71
C GLN A 13 -6.98 37.87 20.43
N ALA A 14 -6.92 37.01 19.41
CA ALA A 14 -6.31 37.37 18.13
C ALA A 14 -7.10 38.49 17.44
N LEU A 15 -6.39 39.34 16.69
CA LEU A 15 -7.01 40.35 15.83
C LEU A 15 -7.89 39.68 14.77
N SER A 16 -8.95 40.36 14.35
CA SER A 16 -9.80 39.83 13.28
C SER A 16 -9.08 39.88 11.93
N LEU A 17 -9.50 39.02 11.00
CA LEU A 17 -8.97 39.04 9.64
C LEU A 17 -9.18 40.41 8.96
N GLN A 18 -10.26 41.11 9.29
CA GLN A 18 -10.53 42.46 8.78
C GLN A 18 -9.48 43.45 9.28
N ASP A 19 -9.18 43.46 10.59
CA ASP A 19 -8.16 44.34 11.18
C ASP A 19 -6.77 44.07 10.60
N LEU A 20 -6.42 42.79 10.41
CA LEU A 20 -5.15 42.40 9.79
C LEU A 20 -5.05 42.85 8.33
N THR A 21 -6.16 42.78 7.60
CA THR A 21 -6.23 43.23 6.20
C THR A 21 -6.07 44.74 6.11
N GLU A 22 -6.74 45.51 6.96
CA GLU A 22 -6.59 46.97 7.01
C GLU A 22 -5.16 47.40 7.37
N GLN A 23 -4.52 46.71 8.33
CA GLN A 23 -3.12 46.94 8.67
C GLN A 23 -2.19 46.59 7.50
N TYR A 24 -2.44 45.48 6.79
CA TYR A 24 -1.65 45.09 5.63
C TYR A 24 -1.72 46.14 4.51
N GLN A 25 -2.93 46.59 4.15
CA GLN A 25 -3.12 47.63 3.16
C GLN A 25 -2.39 48.92 3.55
N THR A 26 -2.42 49.28 4.84
CA THR A 26 -1.78 50.49 5.34
C THR A 26 -0.25 50.39 5.36
N LEU A 27 0.33 49.25 5.72
CA LEU A 27 1.77 49.09 5.92
C LEU A 27 2.53 48.62 4.66
N TYR A 28 1.85 47.93 3.74
CA TYR A 28 2.48 47.32 2.55
C TYR A 28 1.97 47.90 1.22
N GLU A 29 0.67 48.20 1.08
CA GLU A 29 0.13 48.69 -0.20
C GLU A 29 0.21 50.21 -0.34
N LYS A 30 0.02 50.95 0.76
CA LYS A 30 0.24 52.40 0.75
C LYS A 30 1.73 52.71 0.72
N GLU A 31 2.17 53.48 -0.27
CA GLU A 31 3.50 54.09 -0.28
C GLU A 31 3.61 55.16 0.82
N LEU A 32 3.97 54.74 2.02
CA LEU A 32 4.30 55.65 3.12
C LEU A 32 5.62 56.37 2.79
N LYS A 33 5.56 57.70 2.75
CA LYS A 33 6.72 58.56 2.55
C LYS A 33 6.85 59.52 3.73
N LYS A 34 8.09 59.80 4.12
CA LYS A 34 8.37 60.83 5.12
C LYS A 34 8.08 62.21 4.55
N VAL A 35 7.16 62.93 5.19
CA VAL A 35 6.76 64.27 4.80
C VAL A 35 7.60 65.28 5.59
N ASN A 36 8.55 65.92 4.91
CA ASN A 36 9.42 66.93 5.51
C ASN A 36 8.80 68.33 5.51
N GLU A 37 7.87 68.57 4.58
CA GLU A 37 7.17 69.84 4.46
C GLU A 37 6.28 70.11 5.68
N ARG A 38 6.28 71.36 6.13
CA ARG A 38 5.52 71.80 7.30
C ARG A 38 4.86 73.13 7.05
N ILE A 39 3.72 73.34 7.70
CA ILE A 39 3.03 74.63 7.69
C ILE A 39 3.99 75.69 8.23
N ASN A 40 4.21 76.75 7.46
CA ASN A 40 5.12 77.82 7.85
C ASN A 40 4.49 78.67 8.95
N VAL A 41 4.83 78.33 10.20
CA VAL A 41 4.33 79.00 11.41
C VAL A 41 4.70 80.48 11.44
N LYS A 42 5.88 80.86 10.92
CA LYS A 42 6.32 82.27 10.88
C LYS A 42 5.42 83.08 9.95
N THR A 43 5.14 82.56 8.75
CA THR A 43 4.24 83.20 7.79
C THR A 43 2.81 83.28 8.33
N TYR A 44 2.30 82.21 8.98
CA TYR A 44 0.99 82.24 9.65
C TYR A 44 0.88 83.38 10.66
N PHE A 45 1.87 83.54 11.56
CA PHE A 45 1.86 84.63 12.54
C PHE A 45 2.01 86.01 11.90
N SER A 46 2.85 86.15 10.87
CA SER A 46 3.02 87.40 10.13
C SER A 46 1.71 87.86 9.47
N ILE A 47 0.99 86.94 8.81
CA ILE A 47 -0.33 87.24 8.22
C ILE A 47 -1.29 87.70 9.30
N ARG A 48 -1.37 87.00 10.44
CA ARG A 48 -2.28 87.40 11.52
C ARG A 48 -1.97 88.79 12.09
N GLN A 49 -0.70 89.15 12.19
CA GLN A 49 -0.31 90.51 12.60
C GLN A 49 -0.76 91.55 11.58
N LEU A 50 -0.65 91.25 10.28
CA LEU A 50 -1.19 92.11 9.22
C LEU A 50 -2.71 92.19 9.29
N GLU A 51 -3.42 91.09 9.53
CA GLU A 51 -4.89 91.07 9.67
C GLU A 51 -5.35 91.98 10.81
N PHE A 52 -4.68 91.97 11.97
CA PHE A 52 -5.02 92.86 13.08
C PHE A 52 -4.80 94.34 12.74
N LYS A 53 -3.70 94.68 12.05
CA LYS A 53 -3.43 96.06 11.62
C LYS A 53 -4.45 96.52 10.58
N LEU A 54 -4.71 95.67 9.58
CA LEU A 54 -5.70 95.93 8.53
C LEU A 54 -7.09 96.09 9.12
N ASP A 55 -7.60 95.13 9.89
CA ASP A 55 -8.96 95.18 10.43
C ASP A 55 -9.18 96.43 11.30
N LYS A 56 -8.18 96.86 12.08
CA LYS A 56 -8.23 98.14 12.80
C LYS A 56 -8.47 99.32 11.86
N LEU A 57 -7.69 99.43 10.78
CA LEU A 57 -7.80 100.51 9.79
C LEU A 57 -9.10 100.40 8.94
N LEU A 58 -9.57 99.19 8.64
CA LEU A 58 -10.79 98.95 7.87
C LEU A 58 -12.05 99.36 8.65
N GLN A 59 -12.02 99.26 9.98
CA GLN A 59 -13.10 99.68 10.89
C GLN A 59 -13.14 101.19 11.16
N GLU A 60 -12.06 101.91 10.82
CA GLU A 60 -12.03 103.37 10.88
C GLU A 60 -12.81 103.97 9.71
N VAL A 61 -13.59 105.01 9.97
CA VAL A 61 -14.18 105.85 8.92
C VAL A 61 -13.11 106.87 8.54
N ILE A 62 -12.50 106.69 7.37
CA ILE A 62 -11.36 107.51 6.94
C ILE A 62 -11.92 108.68 6.14
N VAL A 63 -12.39 109.72 6.83
CA VAL A 63 -12.91 110.99 6.28
C VAL A 63 -11.83 112.03 6.07
N GLY A 64 -12.10 112.93 5.13
CA GLY A 64 -11.30 114.13 4.92
C GLY A 64 -11.53 115.14 6.05
N ASN A 65 -10.81 116.25 6.03
CA ASN A 65 -10.99 117.31 7.01
C ASN A 65 -12.43 117.87 6.94
N GLU A 66 -13.23 117.68 8.00
CA GLU A 66 -14.62 118.13 8.08
C GLU A 66 -14.74 119.63 8.40
N ASP A 67 -13.65 120.31 8.78
CA ASP A 67 -13.62 121.74 9.14
C ASP A 67 -13.57 122.69 7.93
N VAL A 68 -13.87 122.18 6.74
CA VAL A 68 -13.82 122.92 5.47
C VAL A 68 -15.23 123.11 4.92
N TYR A 69 -15.55 124.30 4.41
CA TYR A 69 -16.91 124.67 4.00
C TYR A 69 -17.55 123.68 3.00
N ILE A 70 -16.79 123.13 2.06
CA ILE A 70 -17.27 122.15 1.09
C ILE A 70 -17.65 120.78 1.69
N ALA A 71 -17.17 120.46 2.90
CA ALA A 71 -17.39 119.17 3.56
C ALA A 71 -18.87 118.85 3.76
N GLY A 72 -19.69 119.86 4.08
CA GLY A 72 -21.12 119.68 4.37
C GLY A 72 -21.90 119.12 3.18
N LEU A 73 -21.64 119.64 1.98
CA LEU A 73 -22.32 119.17 0.76
C LEU A 73 -21.88 117.75 0.37
N ILE A 74 -20.57 117.48 0.46
CA ILE A 74 -20.00 116.15 0.16
C ILE A 74 -20.61 115.09 1.08
N LYS A 75 -20.81 115.43 2.36
CA LYS A 75 -21.39 114.53 3.37
C LYS A 75 -22.87 114.24 3.11
N ILE A 76 -23.68 115.27 2.79
CA ILE A 76 -25.12 115.11 2.50
C ILE A 76 -25.34 114.23 1.27
N LEU A 77 -24.56 114.43 0.23
CA LEU A 77 -24.71 113.71 -1.04
C LEU A 77 -24.01 112.35 -1.08
N ASN A 78 -23.23 112.02 -0.04
CA ASN A 78 -22.33 110.86 -0.01
C ASN A 78 -21.47 110.76 -1.29
N SER A 79 -21.11 111.91 -1.87
CA SER A 79 -20.52 112.02 -3.21
C SER A 79 -19.00 112.08 -3.19
N ARG A 80 -18.38 111.63 -2.10
CA ARG A 80 -16.95 111.84 -1.86
C ARG A 80 -16.05 111.20 -2.92
N SER A 81 -16.28 109.93 -3.23
CA SER A 81 -15.50 109.21 -4.24
C SER A 81 -15.59 109.90 -5.60
N TRP A 82 -16.76 110.44 -5.94
CA TRP A 82 -16.98 111.24 -7.14
C TRP A 82 -16.21 112.58 -7.10
N VAL A 83 -16.17 113.27 -5.96
CA VAL A 83 -15.41 114.51 -5.80
C VAL A 83 -13.90 114.27 -5.86
N GLU A 84 -13.40 113.20 -5.25
CA GLU A 84 -11.99 112.81 -5.28
C GLU A 84 -11.53 112.47 -6.71
N GLN A 85 -12.31 111.64 -7.41
CA GLN A 85 -12.07 111.39 -8.84
C GLN A 85 -12.18 112.68 -9.65
N GLY A 86 -13.17 113.53 -9.32
CA GLY A 86 -13.38 114.83 -9.94
C GLY A 86 -12.18 115.75 -9.84
N GLN A 87 -11.50 115.75 -8.69
CA GLN A 87 -10.30 116.57 -8.46
C GLN A 87 -9.17 116.22 -9.42
N SER A 88 -9.02 114.95 -9.80
CA SER A 88 -7.98 114.51 -10.75
C SER A 88 -8.14 115.10 -12.15
N PHE A 89 -9.35 115.54 -12.51
CA PHE A 89 -9.63 116.18 -13.80
C PHE A 89 -9.40 117.71 -13.78
N LEU A 90 -9.11 118.29 -12.61
CA LEU A 90 -8.83 119.72 -12.48
C LEU A 90 -7.37 120.00 -12.85
N LYS A 91 -7.13 120.77 -13.91
CA LYS A 91 -5.78 121.22 -14.28
C LYS A 91 -5.32 122.33 -13.33
N PRO A 92 -4.04 122.39 -12.94
CA PRO A 92 -3.54 123.41 -12.00
C PRO A 92 -3.77 124.87 -12.44
N GLU A 93 -3.76 125.12 -13.75
CA GLU A 93 -3.75 126.47 -14.33
C GLU A 93 -5.10 126.93 -14.94
N ASP A 94 -6.16 126.13 -14.82
CA ASP A 94 -7.45 126.37 -15.50
C ASP A 94 -8.61 126.56 -14.50
N ASN A 95 -9.27 127.71 -14.51
CA ASN A 95 -10.41 127.98 -13.61
C ASN A 95 -11.73 127.38 -14.13
N THR A 96 -11.72 126.78 -15.32
CA THR A 96 -12.89 126.17 -15.95
C THR A 96 -13.20 124.81 -15.34
N CYS A 97 -14.41 124.64 -14.84
CA CYS A 97 -14.87 123.36 -14.32
C CYS A 97 -15.06 122.35 -15.48
N PRO A 98 -14.45 121.15 -15.43
CA PRO A 98 -14.55 120.16 -16.50
C PRO A 98 -15.96 119.59 -16.66
N PHE A 99 -16.84 119.76 -15.66
CA PHE A 99 -18.20 119.22 -15.66
C PHE A 99 -19.23 120.21 -16.20
N CYS A 100 -19.20 121.47 -15.74
CA CYS A 100 -20.18 122.48 -16.14
C CYS A 100 -19.66 123.49 -17.16
N GLN A 101 -18.36 123.43 -17.51
CA GLN A 101 -17.69 124.28 -18.50
C GLN A 101 -17.74 125.79 -18.17
N LYS A 102 -17.96 126.14 -16.89
CA LYS A 102 -17.95 127.52 -16.38
C LYS A 102 -16.72 127.77 -15.50
N GLU A 103 -16.30 129.03 -15.40
CA GLU A 103 -15.21 129.48 -14.51
C GLU A 103 -15.67 129.47 -13.04
N THR A 104 -15.69 128.29 -12.41
CA THR A 104 -16.14 128.11 -11.02
C THR A 104 -15.08 127.50 -10.12
N ILE A 105 -13.89 127.18 -10.64
CA ILE A 105 -12.80 126.54 -9.88
C ILE A 105 -11.78 127.61 -9.48
N ASP A 106 -12.19 128.50 -8.57
CA ASP A 106 -11.32 129.52 -8.02
C ASP A 106 -10.29 128.97 -7.02
N ALA A 107 -9.36 129.84 -6.59
CA ALA A 107 -8.30 129.46 -5.65
C ALA A 107 -8.84 129.04 -4.27
N ASP A 108 -9.98 129.58 -3.84
CA ASP A 108 -10.59 129.24 -2.56
C ASP A 108 -11.17 127.81 -2.60
N LEU A 109 -11.94 127.48 -3.63
CA LEU A 109 -12.51 126.15 -3.85
C LEU A 109 -11.42 125.07 -3.99
N ARG A 110 -10.31 125.38 -4.68
CA ARG A 110 -9.14 124.49 -4.77
C ARG A 110 -8.51 124.23 -3.41
N SER A 111 -8.26 125.30 -2.65
CA SER A 111 -7.78 125.20 -1.26
C SER A 111 -8.75 124.41 -0.39
N GLN A 112 -10.06 124.55 -0.60
CA GLN A 112 -11.06 123.77 0.12
C GLN A 112 -10.98 122.26 -0.22
N PHE A 113 -10.79 121.88 -1.50
CA PHE A 113 -10.58 120.47 -1.87
C PHE A 113 -9.26 119.91 -1.33
N GLU A 114 -8.17 120.67 -1.39
CA GLU A 114 -6.86 120.26 -0.83
C GLU A 114 -6.90 120.09 0.68
N LYS A 115 -7.55 121.02 1.39
CA LYS A 115 -7.76 120.92 2.85
C LYS A 115 -8.69 119.76 3.19
N TYR A 116 -9.72 119.50 2.39
CA TYR A 116 -10.64 118.39 2.60
C TYR A 116 -9.91 117.04 2.44
N PHE A 117 -9.07 116.85 1.42
CA PHE A 117 -8.23 115.65 1.25
C PHE A 117 -6.82 115.83 1.83
N ASP A 118 -6.76 116.09 3.14
CA ASP A 118 -5.53 116.40 3.88
C ASP A 118 -4.46 115.28 3.87
N GLU A 119 -3.27 115.61 4.36
CA GLU A 119 -2.14 114.68 4.45
C GLU A 119 -2.47 113.46 5.33
N THR A 120 -3.30 113.65 6.36
CA THR A 120 -3.78 112.61 7.26
C THR A 120 -4.61 111.55 6.52
N TYR A 121 -5.53 111.97 5.66
CA TYR A 121 -6.34 111.10 4.80
C TYR A 121 -5.49 110.30 3.83
N ARG A 122 -4.60 110.98 3.09
CA ARG A 122 -3.73 110.37 2.08
C ARG A 122 -2.76 109.36 2.72
N SER A 123 -2.21 109.70 3.89
CA SER A 123 -1.31 108.83 4.64
C SER A 123 -1.99 107.52 5.08
N LYS A 124 -3.24 107.58 5.57
CA LYS A 124 -4.00 106.37 5.94
C LYS A 124 -4.33 105.47 4.75
N LEU A 125 -4.70 106.03 3.60
CA LEU A 125 -4.93 105.23 2.40
C LEU A 125 -3.65 104.60 1.85
N ALA A 126 -2.52 105.32 1.92
CA ALA A 126 -1.21 104.78 1.58
C ALA A 126 -0.84 103.63 2.54
N GLU A 127 -1.10 103.76 3.84
CA GLU A 127 -0.87 102.70 4.83
C GLU A 127 -1.71 101.45 4.53
N ILE A 128 -3.01 101.60 4.24
CA ILE A 128 -3.88 100.47 3.86
C ILE A 128 -3.37 99.80 2.58
N SER A 129 -2.96 100.59 1.58
CA SER A 129 -2.46 100.06 0.30
C SER A 129 -1.15 99.28 0.49
N GLU A 130 -0.25 99.76 1.34
CA GLU A 130 1.00 99.05 1.67
C GLU A 130 0.70 97.75 2.43
N LEU A 131 -0.17 97.80 3.45
CA LEU A 131 -0.58 96.60 4.18
C LEU A 131 -1.30 95.58 3.29
N ARG A 132 -2.10 96.05 2.32
CA ARG A 132 -2.75 95.21 1.30
C ARG A 132 -1.72 94.45 0.47
N ASN A 133 -0.67 95.13 0.00
CA ASN A 133 0.40 94.50 -0.78
C ASN A 133 1.19 93.48 0.04
N GLN A 134 1.51 93.81 1.30
CA GLN A 134 2.16 92.87 2.21
C GLN A 134 1.27 91.65 2.48
N TYR A 135 -0.04 91.85 2.65
CA TYR A 135 -1.00 90.78 2.86
C TYR A 135 -1.11 89.84 1.63
N ASP A 136 -1.20 90.40 0.42
CA ASP A 136 -1.21 89.62 -0.83
C ASP A 136 0.08 88.80 -1.00
N GLN A 137 1.24 89.40 -0.77
CA GLN A 137 2.52 88.70 -0.85
C GLN A 137 2.63 87.56 0.18
N GLN A 138 2.31 87.84 1.45
CA GLN A 138 2.39 86.82 2.51
C GLN A 138 1.37 85.70 2.31
N SER A 139 0.15 86.02 1.88
CA SER A 139 -0.90 85.02 1.60
C SER A 139 -0.50 84.07 0.47
N LYS A 140 0.10 84.59 -0.62
CA LYS A 140 0.64 83.78 -1.72
C LYS A 140 1.78 82.86 -1.26
N ILE A 141 2.72 83.38 -0.45
CA ILE A 141 3.80 82.57 0.14
C ILE A 141 3.22 81.46 1.03
N PHE A 142 2.20 81.79 1.83
CA PHE A 142 1.55 80.81 2.71
C PHE A 142 0.85 79.72 1.91
N ILE A 143 0.05 80.08 0.92
CA ILE A 143 -0.60 79.11 0.01
C ILE A 143 0.45 78.22 -0.66
N GLN A 144 1.55 78.77 -1.15
CA GLN A 144 2.61 77.99 -1.79
C GLN A 144 3.23 76.97 -0.82
N SER A 145 3.38 77.32 0.46
CA SER A 145 3.84 76.38 1.49
C SER A 145 2.86 75.23 1.72
N ILE A 146 1.55 75.47 1.61
CA ILE A 146 0.54 74.41 1.72
C ILE A 146 0.47 73.57 0.43
N ILE A 147 0.67 74.17 -0.75
CA ILE A 147 0.78 73.43 -2.03
C ILE A 147 2.00 72.50 -2.02
N ALA A 148 3.12 72.93 -1.42
CA ALA A 148 4.28 72.07 -1.26
C ALA A 148 3.93 70.81 -0.45
N ILE A 149 3.15 70.94 0.62
CA ILE A 149 2.59 69.81 1.38
C ILE A 149 1.67 68.97 0.49
N GLN A 150 0.73 69.60 -0.23
CA GLN A 150 -0.23 68.92 -1.11
C GLN A 150 0.45 67.97 -2.10
N ASN A 151 1.57 68.38 -2.69
CA ASN A 151 2.31 67.60 -3.68
C ASN A 151 2.95 66.33 -3.11
N VAL A 152 3.21 66.29 -1.81
CA VAL A 152 3.86 65.16 -1.13
C VAL A 152 2.91 64.40 -0.19
N PHE A 153 1.82 65.03 0.24
CA PHE A 153 0.87 64.52 1.22
C PHE A 153 -0.52 65.14 1.01
N ASN A 154 -1.44 64.35 0.45
CA ASN A 154 -2.82 64.77 0.21
C ASN A 154 -3.80 63.59 0.36
N PRO A 155 -3.91 63.02 1.58
CA PRO A 155 -4.86 61.94 1.82
C PRO A 155 -6.29 62.45 1.61
N ASP A 156 -7.07 61.71 0.83
CA ASP A 156 -8.49 61.96 0.57
C ASP A 156 -8.83 63.42 0.20
N ASN A 157 -7.93 64.07 -0.56
CA ASN A 157 -8.03 65.48 -0.97
C ASN A 157 -8.03 66.52 0.17
N LEU A 158 -7.71 66.12 1.41
CA LEU A 158 -7.72 67.00 2.58
C LEU A 158 -6.93 68.30 2.39
N VAL A 159 -5.72 68.20 1.84
CA VAL A 159 -4.84 69.36 1.68
C VAL A 159 -5.28 70.21 0.48
N SER A 160 -5.82 69.58 -0.56
CA SER A 160 -6.39 70.26 -1.73
C SER A 160 -7.57 71.13 -1.34
N ASP A 161 -8.49 70.60 -0.52
CA ASP A 161 -9.65 71.32 -0.03
C ASP A 161 -9.24 72.50 0.86
N LEU A 162 -8.21 72.31 1.70
CA LEU A 162 -7.64 73.39 2.50
C LEU A 162 -7.03 74.49 1.63
N VAL A 163 -6.30 74.16 0.57
CA VAL A 163 -5.73 75.14 -0.37
C VAL A 163 -6.83 75.97 -1.03
N LEU A 164 -7.91 75.34 -1.51
CA LEU A 164 -9.05 76.04 -2.13
C LEU A 164 -9.74 76.98 -1.14
N SER A 165 -9.99 76.48 0.07
CA SER A 165 -10.58 77.24 1.17
C SER A 165 -9.72 78.45 1.56
N LEU A 166 -8.39 78.30 1.62
CA LEU A 166 -7.46 79.40 1.93
C LEU A 166 -7.40 80.43 0.80
N LYS A 167 -7.35 79.98 -0.47
CA LYS A 167 -7.40 80.88 -1.63
C LYS A 167 -8.65 81.75 -1.61
N SER A 168 -9.83 81.13 -1.42
CA SER A 168 -11.09 81.87 -1.31
C SER A 168 -11.04 82.90 -0.18
N LEU A 169 -10.57 82.52 1.01
CA LEU A 169 -10.47 83.43 2.16
C LEU A 169 -9.58 84.64 1.85
N PHE A 170 -8.40 84.42 1.29
CA PHE A 170 -7.47 85.50 0.97
C PHE A 170 -7.97 86.38 -0.17
N ASP A 171 -8.53 85.79 -1.23
CA ASP A 171 -9.09 86.54 -2.37
C ASP A 171 -10.28 87.41 -1.93
N ASP A 172 -11.15 86.90 -1.08
CA ASP A 172 -12.30 87.66 -0.57
C ASP A 172 -11.87 88.78 0.37
N ASN A 173 -10.87 88.55 1.22
CA ASN A 173 -10.28 89.62 2.03
C ASN A 173 -9.62 90.70 1.18
N LEU A 174 -8.88 90.33 0.12
CA LEU A 174 -8.28 91.30 -0.80
C LEU A 174 -9.34 92.14 -1.51
N LYS A 175 -10.45 91.54 -1.98
CA LYS A 175 -11.58 92.29 -2.55
C LYS A 175 -12.17 93.29 -1.55
N ILE A 176 -12.31 92.92 -0.28
CA ILE A 176 -12.81 93.80 0.77
C ILE A 176 -11.86 94.99 0.99
N ILE A 177 -10.55 94.73 1.01
CA ILE A 177 -9.53 95.77 1.19
C ILE A 177 -9.51 96.72 -0.02
N ASP A 178 -9.51 96.18 -1.25
CA ASP A 178 -9.55 96.95 -2.50
C ASP A 178 -10.82 97.81 -2.59
N TYR A 179 -11.96 97.26 -2.15
CA TYR A 179 -13.21 98.01 -2.03
C TYR A 179 -13.08 99.16 -1.02
N LYS A 180 -12.47 98.93 0.15
CA LYS A 180 -12.27 99.96 1.18
C LYS A 180 -11.34 101.08 0.70
N ILE A 181 -10.31 100.76 -0.07
CA ILE A 181 -9.42 101.77 -0.69
C ILE A 181 -10.24 102.69 -1.61
N SER A 182 -11.17 102.12 -2.39
CA SER A 182 -12.05 102.88 -3.30
C SER A 182 -13.21 103.59 -2.59
N ASN A 183 -13.62 103.12 -1.40
CA ASN A 183 -14.78 103.58 -0.63
C ASN A 183 -14.40 103.78 0.85
N SER A 184 -13.51 104.74 1.12
CA SER A 184 -12.84 104.91 2.41
C SER A 184 -13.77 105.32 3.58
N ASN A 185 -14.98 105.78 3.27
CA ASN A 185 -16.03 106.18 4.21
C ASN A 185 -16.80 104.99 4.84
N GLU A 186 -16.73 103.79 4.27
CA GLU A 186 -17.45 102.63 4.78
C GLU A 186 -16.60 101.78 5.72
N LYS A 187 -17.17 101.32 6.84
CA LYS A 187 -16.50 100.33 7.69
C LYS A 187 -16.55 98.95 7.04
N LYS A 188 -15.43 98.23 7.05
CA LYS A 188 -15.35 96.85 6.58
C LYS A 188 -14.58 95.99 7.59
N SER A 189 -14.76 94.69 7.49
CA SER A 189 -14.01 93.70 8.27
C SER A 189 -13.59 92.56 7.36
N ILE A 190 -12.47 91.93 7.69
CA ILE A 190 -11.92 90.78 6.98
C ILE A 190 -12.12 89.51 7.80
N THR A 191 -12.14 88.36 7.13
CA THR A 191 -12.19 87.07 7.80
C THR A 191 -10.77 86.64 8.17
N PHE A 192 -10.49 86.49 9.46
CA PHE A 192 -9.15 86.15 9.92
C PHE A 192 -8.75 84.71 9.55
N LEU A 193 -7.48 84.50 9.21
CA LEU A 193 -6.89 83.18 8.94
C LEU A 193 -7.06 82.20 10.12
N ASN A 194 -7.20 82.71 11.35
CA ASN A 194 -7.44 81.88 12.54
C ASN A 194 -8.72 81.03 12.46
N THR A 195 -9.69 81.41 11.62
CA THR A 195 -10.89 80.61 11.35
C THR A 195 -10.55 79.24 10.73
N LYS A 196 -9.39 79.11 10.08
CA LYS A 196 -8.88 77.87 9.47
C LYS A 196 -7.86 77.12 10.34
N LYS A 197 -7.73 77.51 11.62
CA LYS A 197 -6.77 76.91 12.55
C LYS A 197 -7.03 75.41 12.77
N SER A 198 -8.29 74.99 12.85
CA SER A 198 -8.66 73.57 13.00
C SER A 198 -8.14 72.74 11.84
N ASP A 199 -8.32 73.24 10.61
CA ASP A 199 -8.00 72.53 9.37
C ASP A 199 -6.47 72.41 9.23
N LEU A 200 -5.76 73.52 9.46
CA LEU A 200 -4.29 73.55 9.50
C LEU A 200 -3.72 72.59 10.57
N SER A 201 -4.36 72.53 11.74
CA SER A 201 -3.96 71.66 12.84
C SER A 201 -4.23 70.19 12.52
N ASN A 202 -5.34 69.90 11.82
CA ASN A 202 -5.66 68.54 11.38
C ASN A 202 -4.63 68.04 10.36
N VAL A 203 -4.27 68.86 9.35
CA VAL A 203 -3.21 68.53 8.39
C VAL A 203 -1.88 68.28 9.11
N SER A 204 -1.50 69.15 10.05
CA SER A 204 -0.28 68.95 10.84
C SER A 204 -0.29 67.67 11.67
N ARG A 205 -1.45 67.31 12.24
CA ARG A 205 -1.62 66.07 12.99
C ARG A 205 -1.46 64.85 12.09
N GLN A 206 -2.14 64.83 10.94
CA GLN A 206 -2.03 63.70 10.00
C GLN A 206 -0.62 63.53 9.44
N ILE A 207 0.11 64.62 9.17
CA ILE A 207 1.53 64.55 8.78
C ILE A 207 2.36 63.92 9.90
N LYS A 208 2.11 64.30 11.16
CA LYS A 208 2.82 63.74 12.31
C LYS A 208 2.53 62.25 12.48
N ASP A 209 1.27 61.85 12.33
CA ASP A 209 0.85 60.45 12.45
C ASP A 209 1.45 59.60 11.32
N ASN A 210 1.42 60.10 10.08
CA ASN A 210 2.08 59.48 8.93
C ASN A 210 3.59 59.31 9.15
N ASN A 211 4.27 60.36 9.62
CA ASN A 211 5.72 60.32 9.83
C ASN A 211 6.11 59.38 10.99
N ARG A 212 5.28 59.32 12.05
CA ARG A 212 5.49 58.34 13.12
C ARG A 212 5.37 56.92 12.56
N LEU A 213 4.31 56.64 11.80
CA LEU A 213 4.11 55.33 11.18
C LEU A 213 5.25 54.97 10.22
N TYR A 214 5.78 55.94 9.48
CA TYR A 214 6.94 55.76 8.62
C TYR A 214 8.21 55.44 9.42
N ASP A 215 8.46 56.17 10.52
CA ASP A 215 9.63 55.96 11.36
C ASP A 215 9.58 54.59 12.10
N ASP A 216 8.37 54.12 12.45
CA ASP A 216 8.13 52.84 13.13
C ASP A 216 7.78 51.69 12.15
N LEU A 217 7.91 51.90 10.83
CA LEU A 217 7.36 51.01 9.79
C LEU A 217 7.86 49.57 9.89
N ASP A 218 9.15 49.37 10.16
CA ASP A 218 9.73 48.03 10.30
C ASP A 218 9.19 47.30 11.55
N ILE A 219 8.99 48.04 12.65
CA ILE A 219 8.47 47.49 13.90
C ILE A 219 6.99 47.11 13.74
N GLU A 220 6.20 47.98 13.11
CA GLU A 220 4.78 47.72 12.82
C GLU A 220 4.61 46.55 11.85
N LYS A 221 5.48 46.41 10.84
CA LYS A 221 5.48 45.25 9.95
C LYS A 221 5.79 43.94 10.67
N GLN A 222 6.78 43.95 11.57
CA GLN A 222 7.08 42.78 12.41
C GLN A 222 5.91 42.42 13.32
N THR A 223 5.27 43.43 13.90
CA THR A 223 4.10 43.28 14.76
C THR A 223 2.92 42.70 13.99
N LEU A 224 2.66 43.17 12.77
CA LEU A 224 1.63 42.60 11.89
C LEU A 224 1.92 41.13 11.55
N ILE A 225 3.17 40.78 11.21
CA ILE A 225 3.54 39.37 10.96
C ILE A 225 3.25 38.52 12.20
N GLN A 226 3.61 38.99 13.39
CA GLN A 226 3.33 38.28 14.64
C GLN A 226 1.82 38.13 14.88
N ASN A 227 1.03 39.15 14.60
CA ASN A 227 -0.42 39.11 14.73
C ASN A 227 -1.08 38.16 13.72
N ILE A 228 -0.58 38.08 12.48
CA ILE A 228 -1.02 37.10 11.48
C ILE A 228 -0.75 35.67 11.97
N TRP A 229 0.44 35.43 12.54
CA TRP A 229 0.77 34.13 13.13
C TRP A 229 -0.14 33.78 14.32
N ASN A 230 -0.45 34.74 15.18
CA ASN A 230 -1.38 34.55 16.29
C ASN A 230 -2.80 34.21 15.79
N TYR A 231 -3.28 34.88 14.74
CA TYR A 231 -4.57 34.58 14.11
C TYR A 231 -4.62 33.16 13.54
N MET A 232 -3.62 32.78 12.73
CA MET A 232 -3.54 31.41 12.19
C MET A 232 -3.47 30.36 13.28
N ALA A 233 -2.79 30.66 14.40
CA ALA A 233 -2.69 29.75 15.53
C ALA A 233 -4.03 29.56 16.25
N ASP A 234 -4.77 30.65 16.50
CA ASP A 234 -6.08 30.62 17.14
C ASP A 234 -7.11 29.83 16.30
N GLU A 235 -7.16 30.09 14.99
CA GLU A 235 -8.04 29.37 14.04
C GLU A 235 -7.80 27.85 14.04
N CYS A 236 -6.56 27.40 14.24
CA CYS A 236 -6.20 25.97 14.23
C CYS A 236 -6.19 25.33 15.63
N HIS A 237 -6.52 26.09 16.69
CA HIS A 237 -6.33 25.65 18.07
C HIS A 237 -7.13 24.37 18.39
N ILE A 238 -8.38 24.31 17.93
CA ILE A 238 -9.29 23.19 18.21
C ILE A 238 -8.77 21.91 17.54
N GLU A 239 -8.41 21.97 16.27
CA GLU A 239 -7.92 20.86 15.47
C GLU A 239 -6.61 20.31 16.04
N ILE A 240 -5.70 21.18 16.45
CA ILE A 240 -4.42 20.80 17.06
C ILE A 240 -4.66 20.08 18.40
N ARG A 241 -5.52 20.64 19.25
CA ARG A 241 -5.89 20.03 20.53
C ARG A 241 -6.51 18.65 20.34
N ASP A 242 -7.41 18.51 19.37
CA ASP A 242 -8.06 17.24 19.06
C ASP A 242 -7.07 16.20 18.53
N TYR A 243 -6.12 16.63 17.71
CA TYR A 243 -5.04 15.77 17.23
C TYR A 243 -4.11 15.31 18.37
N ASP A 244 -3.73 16.19 19.29
CA ASP A 244 -2.88 15.83 20.44
C ASP A 244 -3.60 14.88 21.41
N ASN A 245 -4.92 15.07 21.60
CA ASN A 245 -5.77 14.13 22.33
C ASN A 245 -5.80 12.75 21.66
N ARG A 246 -5.89 12.69 20.32
CA ARG A 246 -5.84 11.43 19.57
C ARG A 246 -4.49 10.73 19.72
N ILE A 247 -3.37 11.45 19.60
CA ILE A 247 -2.02 10.89 19.83
C ILE A 247 -1.93 10.25 21.22
N THR A 248 -2.34 10.98 22.25
CA THR A 248 -2.28 10.52 23.64
C THR A 248 -3.14 9.27 23.85
N LYS A 249 -4.33 9.25 23.25
CA LYS A 249 -5.23 8.08 23.27
C LYS A 249 -4.60 6.87 22.57
N CYS A 250 -4.04 7.06 21.37
CA CYS A 250 -3.36 6.00 20.63
C CYS A 250 -2.17 5.43 21.42
N ALA A 251 -1.33 6.29 22.01
CA ALA A 251 -0.20 5.86 22.83
C ALA A 251 -0.66 4.99 24.02
N ARG A 252 -1.74 5.38 24.72
CA ARG A 252 -2.34 4.58 25.81
C ARG A 252 -2.84 3.22 25.33
N ILE A 253 -3.55 3.19 24.19
CA ILE A 253 -4.05 1.93 23.61
C ILE A 253 -2.89 1.01 23.24
N THR A 254 -1.85 1.53 22.59
CA THR A 254 -0.66 0.76 22.22
C THR A 254 0.07 0.21 23.45
N ALA A 255 0.19 1.00 24.52
CA ALA A 255 0.80 0.54 25.78
C ALA A 255 0.00 -0.62 26.40
N ILE A 256 -1.33 -0.52 26.46
CA ILE A 256 -2.20 -1.59 26.98
C ILE A 256 -2.12 -2.84 26.10
N ALA A 257 -2.18 -2.68 24.77
CA ALA A 257 -2.06 -3.80 23.83
C ALA A 257 -0.72 -4.53 23.97
N THR A 258 0.37 -3.77 24.15
CA THR A 258 1.71 -4.32 24.39
C THR A 258 1.77 -5.12 25.70
N GLN A 259 1.23 -4.56 26.79
CA GLN A 259 1.15 -5.27 28.07
C GLN A 259 0.35 -6.58 27.98
N LEU A 260 -0.81 -6.55 27.29
CA LEU A 260 -1.63 -7.74 27.09
C LEU A 260 -0.92 -8.79 26.24
N ARG A 261 -0.28 -8.37 25.15
CA ARG A 261 0.51 -9.26 24.29
C ARG A 261 1.61 -9.95 25.10
N ASP A 262 2.38 -9.20 25.87
CA ASP A 262 3.50 -9.73 26.63
C ASP A 262 3.01 -10.69 27.74
N LYS A 263 1.87 -10.38 28.38
CA LYS A 263 1.19 -11.30 29.30
C LYS A 263 0.84 -12.62 28.61
N PHE A 264 0.18 -12.58 27.46
CA PHE A 264 -0.22 -13.80 26.74
C PHE A 264 0.98 -14.60 26.22
N ILE A 265 2.05 -13.94 25.75
CA ILE A 265 3.29 -14.62 25.36
C ILE A 265 3.84 -15.43 26.54
N LEU A 266 3.84 -14.84 27.74
CA LEU A 266 4.35 -15.48 28.95
C LEU A 266 3.46 -16.65 29.41
N GLU A 267 2.14 -16.52 29.28
CA GLU A 267 1.18 -17.62 29.51
C GLU A 267 1.35 -18.76 28.50
N ILE A 268 1.55 -18.46 27.21
CA ILE A 268 1.83 -19.45 26.17
C ILE A 268 3.12 -20.20 26.50
N TYR A 269 4.18 -19.50 26.91
CA TYR A 269 5.45 -20.13 27.27
C TYR A 269 5.30 -21.08 28.46
N LYS A 270 4.62 -20.64 29.53
CA LYS A 270 4.30 -21.48 30.70
C LYS A 270 3.51 -22.73 30.29
N THR A 271 2.50 -22.55 29.44
CA THR A 271 1.65 -23.66 28.96
C THR A 271 2.46 -24.65 28.13
N LYS A 272 3.35 -24.18 27.25
CA LYS A 272 4.27 -25.05 26.48
C LYS A 272 5.17 -25.87 27.40
N GLN A 273 5.74 -25.26 28.45
CA GLN A 273 6.56 -26.00 29.42
C GLN A 273 5.77 -27.08 30.15
N ILE A 274 4.52 -26.80 30.52
CA ILE A 274 3.63 -27.79 31.14
C ILE A 274 3.35 -28.95 30.17
N ILE A 275 3.04 -28.66 28.91
CA ILE A 275 2.82 -29.67 27.86
C ILE A 275 4.06 -30.55 27.69
N GLU A 276 5.26 -29.96 27.62
CA GLU A 276 6.50 -30.72 27.48
C GLU A 276 6.77 -31.62 28.69
N ARG A 277 6.50 -31.12 29.91
CA ARG A 277 6.61 -31.91 31.13
C ARG A 277 5.66 -33.11 31.12
N LEU A 278 4.39 -32.89 30.74
CA LEU A 278 3.40 -33.96 30.64
C LEU A 278 3.78 -34.98 29.55
N ARG A 279 4.26 -34.54 28.38
CA ARG A 279 4.69 -35.41 27.29
C ARG A 279 5.88 -36.30 27.64
N ARG A 280 6.84 -35.81 28.42
CA ARG A 280 7.95 -36.63 28.95
C ARG A 280 7.46 -37.78 29.83
N GLN A 281 6.26 -37.65 30.41
CA GLN A 281 5.62 -38.71 31.19
C GLN A 281 4.85 -39.70 30.31
N THR A 282 4.73 -39.44 28.99
CA THR A 282 3.89 -40.20 28.04
C THR A 282 4.70 -40.74 26.84
N VAL A 283 5.96 -41.12 27.03
CA VAL A 283 6.72 -41.84 25.98
C VAL A 283 6.15 -43.26 25.88
N ASN A 284 5.51 -43.55 24.74
CA ASN A 284 4.64 -44.69 24.56
C ASN A 284 5.39 -45.95 24.06
N THR A 285 6.51 -46.29 24.69
CA THR A 285 7.29 -47.50 24.35
C THR A 285 6.53 -48.78 24.67
N LYS A 286 5.58 -48.72 25.61
CA LYS A 286 4.73 -49.84 25.98
C LYS A 286 3.78 -50.23 24.84
N ASP A 287 3.06 -49.28 24.24
CA ASP A 287 2.13 -49.60 23.15
C ASP A 287 2.84 -50.18 21.92
N ALA A 288 4.05 -49.71 21.61
CA ALA A 288 4.86 -50.28 20.51
C ALA A 288 5.26 -51.74 20.78
N VAL A 289 5.67 -52.04 22.03
CA VAL A 289 6.04 -53.40 22.44
C VAL A 289 4.81 -54.33 22.50
N ASP A 290 3.69 -53.83 23.01
CA ASP A 290 2.43 -54.59 23.05
C ASP A 290 1.95 -54.94 21.63
N ASN A 291 2.11 -54.02 20.67
CA ASN A 291 1.83 -54.27 19.26
C ASN A 291 2.77 -55.32 18.65
N ILE A 292 4.09 -55.27 18.92
CA ILE A 292 5.04 -56.27 18.42
C ILE A 292 4.69 -57.66 18.98
N ASN A 293 4.45 -57.77 20.29
CA ASN A 293 4.08 -59.03 20.92
C ASN A 293 2.75 -59.59 20.37
N THR A 294 1.79 -58.72 20.07
CA THR A 294 0.53 -59.12 19.43
C THR A 294 0.77 -59.71 18.03
N ILE A 295 1.63 -59.08 17.23
CA ILE A 295 1.98 -59.58 15.90
C ILE A 295 2.74 -60.91 15.99
N LEU A 296 3.73 -61.03 16.89
CA LEU A 296 4.49 -62.28 17.10
C LEU A 296 3.55 -63.45 17.42
N LYS A 297 2.66 -63.26 18.41
CA LYS A 297 1.68 -64.27 18.82
C LYS A 297 0.74 -64.67 17.68
N ASN A 298 0.15 -63.69 16.99
CA ASN A 298 -0.77 -63.96 15.88
C ASN A 298 -0.08 -64.60 14.66
N SER A 299 1.24 -64.46 14.56
CA SER A 299 2.05 -65.03 13.47
C SER A 299 2.57 -66.43 13.79
N GLY A 300 2.23 -67.01 14.95
CA GLY A 300 2.64 -68.36 15.35
C GLY A 300 3.98 -68.43 16.11
N PHE A 301 4.57 -67.30 16.46
CA PHE A 301 5.80 -67.23 17.27
C PHE A 301 5.44 -67.19 18.77
N ASP A 302 4.92 -68.31 19.31
CA ASP A 302 4.53 -68.42 20.73
C ASP A 302 5.71 -68.71 21.68
N GLY A 303 6.90 -68.95 21.11
CA GLY A 303 8.08 -69.38 21.84
C GLY A 303 8.72 -68.27 22.70
N PHE A 304 8.50 -66.99 22.40
CA PHE A 304 9.12 -65.87 23.08
C PHE A 304 8.31 -64.56 22.98
N GLU A 305 8.57 -63.62 23.89
CA GLU A 305 7.96 -62.30 23.95
C GLU A 305 8.99 -61.22 24.32
N ILE A 306 8.71 -59.95 23.98
CA ILE A 306 9.46 -58.79 24.46
C ILE A 306 8.87 -58.35 25.80
N ALA A 307 9.67 -58.43 26.86
CA ALA A 307 9.28 -58.04 28.21
C ALA A 307 10.06 -56.80 28.68
N GLU A 308 9.43 -55.99 29.53
CA GLU A 308 10.07 -54.86 30.20
C GLU A 308 10.95 -55.36 31.36
N LYS A 309 12.21 -54.88 31.44
CA LYS A 309 13.18 -55.26 32.48
C LYS A 309 13.17 -54.27 33.65
N ASP A 310 13.50 -53.02 33.35
CA ASP A 310 13.67 -51.94 34.31
C ASP A 310 13.42 -50.57 33.66
N LYS A 311 12.97 -49.59 34.47
CA LYS A 311 12.84 -48.19 34.05
C LYS A 311 14.00 -47.39 34.60
N VAL A 312 14.85 -46.86 33.72
CA VAL A 312 15.94 -45.96 34.09
C VAL A 312 15.63 -44.58 33.50
N ASN A 313 15.54 -43.54 34.33
CA ASN A 313 15.20 -42.17 33.92
C ASN A 313 13.89 -42.06 33.10
N ASN A 314 12.84 -42.78 33.51
CA ASN A 314 11.56 -42.90 32.77
C ASN A 314 11.68 -43.52 31.35
N ILE A 315 12.80 -44.18 31.03
CA ILE A 315 12.97 -44.94 29.80
C ILE A 315 12.94 -46.44 30.16
N SER A 316 11.98 -47.15 29.58
CA SER A 316 11.84 -48.59 29.73
C SER A 316 12.91 -49.33 28.93
N ARG A 317 13.62 -50.26 29.59
CA ARG A 317 14.52 -51.21 28.93
C ARG A 317 13.79 -52.52 28.68
N TYR A 318 14.03 -53.12 27.53
CA TYR A 318 13.34 -54.34 27.08
C TYR A 318 14.32 -55.48 26.81
N TYR A 319 13.84 -56.71 26.96
CA TYR A 319 14.58 -57.93 26.65
C TYR A 319 13.64 -59.02 26.12
N LEU A 320 14.21 -59.98 25.40
CA LEU A 320 13.47 -61.15 24.91
C LEU A 320 13.43 -62.23 25.99
N LYS A 321 12.24 -62.79 26.23
CA LYS A 321 11.96 -63.82 27.24
C LYS A 321 11.22 -65.00 26.60
N ARG A 322 11.50 -66.24 27.01
CA ARG A 322 10.69 -67.43 26.64
C ARG A 322 9.41 -67.47 27.47
N SER A 323 8.28 -67.81 26.86
CA SER A 323 6.94 -67.80 27.50
C SER A 323 6.85 -68.64 28.78
N ASN A 324 7.71 -69.67 28.92
CA ASN A 324 7.73 -70.61 30.07
C ASN A 324 9.00 -70.51 30.95
N ALA A 325 9.84 -69.48 30.81
CA ALA A 325 11.08 -69.37 31.59
C ALA A 325 10.99 -68.28 32.68
N THR A 326 11.33 -68.65 33.92
CA THR A 326 11.57 -67.74 35.05
C THR A 326 12.97 -67.11 35.00
N ASN A 327 13.87 -67.64 34.17
CA ASN A 327 15.26 -67.18 34.05
C ASN A 327 15.42 -66.08 33.00
N THR A 328 16.12 -65.02 33.38
CA THR A 328 16.45 -63.81 32.59
C THR A 328 17.63 -63.99 31.63
N ASN A 329 17.99 -65.24 31.29
CA ASN A 329 19.14 -65.51 30.43
C ASN A 329 18.88 -64.99 29.01
N PRO A 330 19.89 -64.40 28.35
CA PRO A 330 19.74 -63.83 27.01
C PRO A 330 19.42 -64.91 25.98
N ILE A 331 18.19 -64.92 25.48
CA ILE A 331 17.70 -65.97 24.56
C ILE A 331 18.10 -65.74 23.10
N PHE A 332 18.71 -64.60 22.79
CA PHE A 332 19.03 -64.18 21.42
C PHE A 332 19.92 -65.20 20.68
N GLN A 333 20.83 -65.87 21.38
CA GLN A 333 21.69 -66.91 20.80
C GLN A 333 20.93 -68.19 20.41
N SER A 334 19.76 -68.44 21.00
CA SER A 334 18.92 -69.62 20.75
C SER A 334 17.88 -69.45 19.63
N LEU A 335 17.75 -68.25 19.08
CA LEU A 335 16.82 -67.95 17.98
C LEU A 335 17.46 -68.34 16.64
N SER A 336 16.63 -68.88 15.75
CA SER A 336 16.97 -69.09 14.34
C SER A 336 17.23 -67.77 13.64
N GLU A 337 17.90 -67.82 12.48
CA GLU A 337 18.13 -66.62 11.65
C GLU A 337 16.80 -65.99 11.23
N GLY A 338 15.84 -66.79 10.74
CA GLY A 338 14.51 -66.30 10.38
C GLY A 338 13.74 -65.62 11.52
N GLU A 339 13.85 -66.11 12.76
CA GLU A 339 13.24 -65.45 13.93
C GLU A 339 13.89 -64.10 14.24
N LYS A 340 15.22 -64.01 14.13
CA LYS A 340 15.96 -62.75 14.35
C LYS A 340 15.60 -61.73 13.29
N ASP A 341 15.52 -62.15 12.04
CA ASP A 341 15.15 -61.29 10.91
C ASP A 341 13.71 -60.81 11.05
N PHE A 342 12.79 -61.69 11.47
CA PHE A 342 11.39 -61.30 11.70
C PHE A 342 11.23 -60.29 12.84
N ILE A 343 11.89 -60.50 14.00
CA ILE A 343 11.85 -59.53 15.11
C ILE A 343 12.43 -58.19 14.67
N SER A 344 13.54 -58.21 13.94
CA SER A 344 14.20 -57.01 13.43
C SER A 344 13.29 -56.25 12.47
N PHE A 345 12.59 -56.97 11.59
CA PHE A 345 11.59 -56.41 10.70
C PHE A 345 10.41 -55.79 11.47
N LEU A 346 9.88 -56.46 12.50
CA LEU A 346 8.79 -55.91 13.32
C LEU A 346 9.20 -54.65 14.08
N TYR A 347 10.45 -54.61 14.56
CA TYR A 347 11.01 -53.41 15.17
C TYR A 347 11.06 -52.28 14.14
N PHE A 348 11.65 -52.52 12.97
CA PHE A 348 11.69 -51.57 11.86
C PHE A 348 10.29 -51.10 11.43
N TYR A 349 9.31 -52.01 11.37
CA TYR A 349 7.93 -51.70 11.06
C TYR A 349 7.31 -50.74 12.09
N GLN A 350 7.51 -50.97 13.38
CA GLN A 350 7.06 -50.04 14.42
C GLN A 350 7.78 -48.69 14.36
N LEU A 351 9.08 -48.66 14.02
CA LEU A 351 9.80 -47.41 13.76
C LEU A 351 9.21 -46.66 12.56
N CYS A 352 8.75 -47.36 11.53
CA CYS A 352 8.09 -46.75 10.37
C CYS A 352 6.76 -46.08 10.77
N LEU A 353 5.95 -46.75 11.60
CA LEU A 353 4.68 -46.24 12.11
C LEU A 353 4.83 -45.13 13.16
N GLY A 354 5.78 -45.30 14.08
CA GLY A 354 6.05 -44.41 15.21
C GLY A 354 6.80 -43.15 14.82
N THR A 355 6.91 -42.19 15.73
CA THR A 355 7.83 -41.05 15.60
C THR A 355 8.95 -41.26 16.61
N ASP A 356 10.12 -41.72 16.16
CA ASP A 356 11.23 -42.11 17.04
C ASP A 356 11.89 -40.97 17.82
N ASP A 357 11.41 -39.73 17.66
CA ASP A 357 11.89 -38.65 18.49
C ASP A 357 10.86 -37.52 18.58
N LEU A 358 10.13 -37.45 19.69
CA LEU A 358 9.18 -36.36 19.94
C LEU A 358 9.89 -35.05 20.34
N GLN A 359 11.22 -35.05 20.50
CA GLN A 359 11.98 -33.86 20.84
C GLN A 359 12.11 -32.88 19.65
N GLN A 360 11.99 -33.36 18.41
CA GLN A 360 11.98 -32.50 17.23
C GLN A 360 11.06 -33.06 16.13
N ASN A 361 9.95 -32.35 15.90
CA ASN A 361 9.12 -32.37 14.70
C ASN A 361 8.16 -33.55 14.52
N ARG A 362 6.86 -33.28 14.78
CA ARG A 362 5.70 -33.98 14.19
C ARG A 362 5.63 -33.91 12.64
N THR A 363 6.71 -33.51 11.97
CA THR A 363 6.75 -33.15 10.54
C THR A 363 7.92 -33.80 9.77
N LYS A 364 8.75 -34.66 10.38
CA LYS A 364 9.79 -35.36 9.61
C LYS A 364 9.17 -36.39 8.67
N LYS A 365 9.18 -36.05 7.39
CA LYS A 365 8.87 -36.93 6.27
C LYS A 365 9.94 -38.04 6.18
N LYS A 366 9.51 -39.28 5.95
CA LYS A 366 10.36 -40.48 5.91
C LYS A 366 10.45 -41.06 4.50
N ILE A 367 11.63 -41.56 4.17
CA ILE A 367 11.85 -42.45 3.03
C ILE A 367 12.19 -43.82 3.62
N ILE A 368 11.45 -44.85 3.21
CA ILE A 368 11.61 -46.21 3.72
C ILE A 368 12.33 -47.03 2.65
N VAL A 369 13.36 -47.77 3.04
CA VAL A 369 14.07 -48.71 2.17
C VAL A 369 14.00 -50.08 2.84
N ILE A 370 13.44 -51.05 2.13
CA ILE A 370 13.30 -52.43 2.57
C ILE A 370 14.11 -53.29 1.60
N ASP A 371 15.23 -53.84 2.08
CA ASP A 371 16.11 -54.69 1.30
C ASP A 371 15.93 -56.15 1.72
N ASP A 372 15.41 -56.95 0.79
CA ASP A 372 15.17 -58.39 0.88
C ASP A 372 14.60 -58.89 2.22
N PRO A 373 13.38 -58.47 2.60
CA PRO A 373 12.83 -58.68 3.94
C PRO A 373 12.39 -60.13 4.22
N VAL A 374 12.62 -61.06 3.29
CA VAL A 374 12.16 -62.46 3.35
C VAL A 374 13.27 -63.49 3.19
N SER A 375 14.53 -63.10 3.38
CA SER A 375 15.65 -64.03 3.39
C SER A 375 15.50 -65.07 4.51
N SER A 376 15.67 -66.35 4.18
CA SER A 376 15.67 -67.45 5.17
C SER A 376 14.39 -67.59 6.03
N MET A 377 13.26 -67.06 5.54
CA MET A 377 11.95 -67.14 6.22
C MET A 377 11.10 -68.31 5.72
N ASP A 378 10.20 -68.79 6.56
CA ASP A 378 9.17 -69.74 6.15
C ASP A 378 8.02 -69.06 5.37
N SER A 379 7.16 -69.87 4.74
CA SER A 379 6.04 -69.34 3.95
C SER A 379 5.06 -68.50 4.78
N GLN A 380 4.89 -68.81 6.07
CA GLN A 380 4.00 -68.10 6.96
C GLN A 380 4.50 -66.71 7.30
N ALA A 381 5.78 -66.57 7.67
CA ALA A 381 6.37 -65.27 7.96
C ALA A 381 6.45 -64.39 6.71
N LEU A 382 6.67 -64.97 5.52
CA LEU A 382 6.58 -64.25 4.24
C LEU A 382 5.21 -63.56 4.04
N PHE A 383 4.10 -64.26 4.33
CA PHE A 383 2.76 -63.67 4.21
C PHE A 383 2.52 -62.53 5.21
N VAL A 384 3.03 -62.68 6.44
CA VAL A 384 2.91 -61.64 7.46
C VAL A 384 3.71 -60.41 7.06
N VAL A 385 4.99 -60.58 6.69
CA VAL A 385 5.86 -59.49 6.20
C VAL A 385 5.23 -58.78 5.01
N SER A 386 4.71 -59.53 4.03
CA SER A 386 4.00 -58.97 2.88
C SER A 386 2.81 -58.11 3.30
N THR A 387 2.01 -58.57 4.26
CA THR A 387 0.83 -57.85 4.76
C THR A 387 1.19 -56.57 5.52
N LEU A 388 2.27 -56.60 6.30
CA LEU A 388 2.78 -55.41 6.99
C LEU A 388 3.31 -54.38 5.99
N ILE A 389 4.05 -54.82 4.97
CA ILE A 389 4.51 -53.94 3.89
C ILE A 389 3.32 -53.33 3.15
N HIS A 390 2.29 -54.12 2.81
CA HIS A 390 1.03 -53.64 2.23
C HIS A 390 0.38 -52.55 3.07
N THR A 391 0.48 -52.64 4.40
CA THR A 391 -0.03 -51.61 5.30
C THR A 391 0.79 -50.31 5.21
N LEU A 392 2.12 -50.41 5.05
CA LEU A 392 2.99 -49.25 4.83
C LEU A 392 2.71 -48.57 3.47
N ILE A 393 2.48 -49.36 2.41
CA ILE A 393 2.24 -48.85 1.05
C ILE A 393 0.76 -48.64 0.71
N GLN A 394 -0.12 -48.75 1.70
CA GLN A 394 -1.57 -48.60 1.51
C GLN A 394 -1.91 -47.21 0.96
N ARG A 395 -2.79 -47.14 -0.05
CA ARG A 395 -3.23 -45.87 -0.61
C ARG A 395 -4.17 -45.10 0.33
N LYS A 396 -4.16 -43.77 0.22
CA LYS A 396 -4.93 -42.85 1.07
C LYS A 396 -6.44 -42.98 0.90
N GLY A 397 -6.91 -43.24 -0.32
CA GLY A 397 -8.34 -43.35 -0.60
C GLY A 397 -8.64 -43.95 -1.98
N ASN A 398 -9.89 -44.39 -2.17
CA ASN A 398 -10.39 -44.95 -3.44
C ASN A 398 -11.20 -43.93 -4.27
N ASP A 399 -11.46 -42.75 -3.69
CA ASP A 399 -12.40 -41.74 -4.13
C ASP A 399 -11.95 -41.00 -5.40
N ASN A 400 -10.66 -40.71 -5.55
CA ASN A 400 -10.13 -40.06 -6.75
C ASN A 400 -8.71 -40.53 -7.10
N LYS A 401 -8.28 -40.24 -8.33
CA LYS A 401 -6.96 -40.64 -8.85
C LYS A 401 -5.81 -40.12 -7.98
N SER A 402 -5.91 -38.88 -7.48
CA SER A 402 -4.87 -38.28 -6.63
C SER A 402 -4.70 -39.01 -5.30
N ASN A 403 -5.79 -39.42 -4.66
CA ASN A 403 -5.75 -40.16 -3.39
C ASN A 403 -5.28 -41.61 -3.56
N ARG A 404 -5.46 -42.20 -4.75
CA ARG A 404 -4.91 -43.53 -5.08
C ARG A 404 -3.38 -43.50 -5.27
N MET A 405 -2.85 -42.36 -5.69
CA MET A 405 -1.41 -42.11 -5.88
C MET A 405 -0.68 -41.64 -4.60
N LEU A 406 -1.38 -41.54 -3.46
CA LEU A 406 -0.80 -41.11 -2.20
C LEU A 406 -0.82 -42.23 -1.17
N LEU A 407 0.22 -42.31 -0.36
CA LEU A 407 0.29 -43.19 0.80
C LEU A 407 -0.68 -42.72 1.89
N LYS A 408 -1.35 -43.67 2.56
CA LYS A 408 -2.28 -43.41 3.68
C LYS A 408 -1.59 -42.76 4.85
N ASN A 409 -0.35 -43.16 5.14
CA ASN A 409 0.47 -42.51 6.15
C ASN A 409 1.18 -41.30 5.53
N ASN A 410 0.67 -40.10 5.83
CA ASN A 410 1.21 -38.84 5.33
C ASN A 410 2.67 -38.57 5.76
N ASN A 411 3.21 -39.30 6.73
CA ASN A 411 4.61 -39.14 7.16
C ASN A 411 5.58 -39.90 6.25
N ILE A 412 5.11 -40.87 5.44
CA ILE A 412 5.92 -41.62 4.49
C ILE A 412 5.82 -40.93 3.13
N VAL A 413 6.96 -40.59 2.54
CA VAL A 413 7.03 -39.95 1.21
C VAL A 413 7.24 -40.98 0.12
N GLN A 414 8.11 -41.96 0.37
CA GLN A 414 8.50 -42.96 -0.62
C GLN A 414 8.91 -44.26 0.07
N VAL A 415 8.64 -45.38 -0.59
CA VAL A 415 9.04 -46.72 -0.15
C VAL A 415 9.77 -47.41 -1.29
N PHE A 416 10.99 -47.89 -1.03
CA PHE A 416 11.77 -48.75 -1.91
C PHE A 416 11.72 -50.17 -1.38
N ILE A 417 11.40 -51.12 -2.25
CA ILE A 417 11.35 -52.55 -1.91
C ILE A 417 12.26 -53.28 -2.89
N LEU A 418 13.30 -53.90 -2.37
CA LEU A 418 14.28 -54.66 -3.13
C LEU A 418 14.11 -56.13 -2.75
N THR A 419 14.06 -57.02 -3.74
CA THR A 419 14.01 -58.45 -3.49
C THR A 419 14.51 -59.22 -4.70
N HIS A 420 15.08 -60.39 -4.44
CA HIS A 420 15.39 -61.38 -5.46
C HIS A 420 14.33 -62.49 -5.54
N ASN A 421 13.36 -62.51 -4.62
CA ASN A 421 12.30 -63.51 -4.54
C ASN A 421 11.10 -63.11 -5.42
N LEU A 422 10.89 -63.84 -6.52
CA LEU A 422 9.80 -63.58 -7.47
C LEU A 422 8.41 -63.78 -6.87
N TYR A 423 8.24 -64.73 -5.94
CA TYR A 423 6.97 -64.97 -5.29
C TYR A 423 6.59 -63.78 -4.41
N PHE A 424 7.53 -63.32 -3.59
CA PHE A 424 7.35 -62.13 -2.74
C PHE A 424 7.08 -60.87 -3.56
N TYR A 425 7.82 -60.68 -4.66
CA TYR A 425 7.57 -59.58 -5.60
C TYR A 425 6.13 -59.61 -6.14
N LYS A 426 5.63 -60.78 -6.57
CA LYS A 426 4.25 -60.96 -7.04
C LYS A 426 3.26 -60.61 -5.93
N GLU A 427 3.46 -61.12 -4.71
CA GLU A 427 2.56 -60.86 -3.57
C GLU A 427 2.43 -59.38 -3.19
N ILE A 428 3.52 -58.61 -3.28
CA ILE A 428 3.49 -57.18 -2.94
C ILE A 428 2.95 -56.31 -4.09
N SER A 429 3.23 -56.71 -5.33
CA SER A 429 2.99 -55.86 -6.50
C SER A 429 1.61 -56.08 -7.14
N PHE A 430 0.83 -57.06 -6.69
CA PHE A 430 -0.44 -57.40 -7.33
C PHE A 430 -1.53 -56.34 -7.08
N ASP A 431 -2.09 -55.79 -8.16
CA ASP A 431 -3.04 -54.67 -8.17
C ASP A 431 -4.43 -54.96 -7.55
N ARG A 432 -4.67 -56.19 -7.07
CA ARG A 432 -5.93 -56.55 -6.40
C ARG A 432 -6.02 -56.07 -4.95
N ARG A 433 -5.00 -55.37 -4.44
CA ARG A 433 -4.95 -54.79 -3.08
C ARG A 433 -4.96 -53.26 -3.12
N PRO A 434 -5.42 -52.56 -2.05
CA PRO A 434 -5.49 -51.10 -2.02
C PRO A 434 -4.11 -50.44 -1.79
N ILE A 435 -3.15 -50.73 -2.66
CA ILE A 435 -1.79 -50.17 -2.64
C ILE A 435 -1.71 -48.85 -3.41
N CYS A 436 -0.70 -48.03 -3.10
CA CYS A 436 -0.39 -46.82 -3.85
C CYS A 436 -0.16 -47.14 -5.33
N THR A 437 -0.90 -46.47 -6.23
CA THR A 437 -0.82 -46.71 -7.68
C THR A 437 0.32 -45.94 -8.35
N ASP A 438 1.03 -45.08 -7.61
CA ASP A 438 2.20 -44.37 -8.13
C ASP A 438 3.46 -45.22 -7.93
N CYS A 439 3.57 -46.29 -8.72
CA CYS A 439 4.58 -47.33 -8.56
C CYS A 439 5.48 -47.48 -9.80
N TRP A 440 6.73 -47.88 -9.54
CA TRP A 440 7.73 -48.18 -10.57
C TRP A 440 8.29 -49.57 -10.32
N HIS A 441 8.39 -50.37 -11.38
CA HIS A 441 8.96 -51.71 -11.31
C HIS A 441 10.23 -51.79 -12.14
N TYR A 442 11.30 -52.25 -11.51
CA TYR A 442 12.61 -52.42 -12.13
C TYR A 442 13.12 -53.85 -11.91
N LYS A 443 13.59 -54.48 -12.98
CA LYS A 443 14.32 -55.75 -12.96
C LYS A 443 15.79 -55.43 -13.25
N ILE A 444 16.64 -55.75 -12.29
CA ILE A 444 18.09 -55.69 -12.42
C ILE A 444 18.56 -57.08 -12.86
N SER A 445 19.35 -57.17 -13.92
CA SER A 445 19.85 -58.44 -14.45
C SER A 445 21.29 -58.32 -14.88
N LYS A 446 22.09 -59.34 -14.58
CA LYS A 446 23.51 -59.40 -14.94
C LYS A 446 23.71 -60.50 -15.98
N LEU A 447 24.08 -60.12 -17.20
CA LEU A 447 24.41 -61.03 -18.30
C LEU A 447 25.82 -60.69 -18.78
N ASN A 448 26.67 -61.69 -19.00
CA ASN A 448 28.06 -61.50 -19.44
C ASN A 448 28.85 -60.46 -18.62
N ASN A 449 28.69 -60.48 -17.29
CA ASN A 449 29.27 -59.50 -16.36
C ASN A 449 28.83 -58.04 -16.54
N GLN A 450 27.83 -57.75 -17.37
CA GLN A 450 27.23 -56.43 -17.52
C GLN A 450 25.88 -56.37 -16.80
N THR A 451 25.71 -55.35 -15.97
CA THR A 451 24.45 -55.08 -15.28
C THR A 451 23.54 -54.26 -16.20
N SER A 452 22.31 -54.74 -16.39
CA SER A 452 21.26 -54.04 -17.11
C SER A 452 20.07 -53.82 -16.17
N VAL A 453 19.41 -52.67 -16.31
CA VAL A 453 18.19 -52.34 -15.58
C VAL A 453 17.08 -52.15 -16.60
N THR A 454 16.03 -52.94 -16.49
CA THR A 454 14.85 -52.84 -17.35
C THR A 454 13.62 -52.63 -16.49
N GLY A 455 12.72 -51.74 -16.87
CA GLY A 455 11.61 -51.38 -16.00
C GLY A 455 10.76 -50.25 -16.57
N GLY A 456 9.74 -49.86 -15.83
CA GLY A 456 8.85 -48.78 -16.22
C GLY A 456 7.80 -48.44 -15.17
N TYR A 457 7.14 -47.32 -15.40
CA TYR A 457 5.99 -46.87 -14.63
C TYR A 457 4.78 -47.78 -14.88
N ASN A 458 4.10 -48.21 -13.82
CA ASN A 458 2.79 -48.88 -13.89
C ASN A 458 2.71 -50.05 -14.90
N LYS A 459 3.73 -50.93 -14.89
CA LYS A 459 3.83 -52.07 -15.80
C LYS A 459 2.95 -53.22 -15.30
N GLU A 460 2.10 -53.77 -16.17
CA GLU A 460 1.29 -54.95 -15.86
C GLU A 460 2.17 -56.16 -15.52
N ILE A 461 1.87 -56.79 -14.39
CA ILE A 461 2.52 -58.02 -13.94
C ILE A 461 1.70 -59.19 -14.45
N PHE A 462 2.29 -59.98 -15.34
CA PHE A 462 1.66 -61.16 -15.90
C PHE A 462 1.68 -62.32 -14.91
N ASP A 463 0.55 -63.02 -14.79
CA ASP A 463 0.50 -64.33 -14.14
C ASP A 463 1.11 -65.42 -15.05
N ASP A 464 1.28 -66.63 -14.50
CA ASP A 464 2.00 -67.69 -15.22
C ASP A 464 1.24 -68.14 -16.49
N TYR A 465 -0.09 -68.06 -16.50
CA TYR A 465 -0.93 -68.38 -17.66
C TYR A 465 -0.76 -67.34 -18.78
N SER A 466 -0.81 -66.05 -18.42
CA SER A 466 -0.60 -64.95 -19.37
C SER A 466 0.81 -64.95 -19.95
N LEU A 467 1.81 -65.35 -19.15
CA LEU A 467 3.18 -65.54 -19.64
C LEU A 467 3.27 -66.65 -20.70
N MET A 468 2.57 -67.78 -20.54
CA MET A 468 2.56 -68.85 -21.54
C MET A 468 2.01 -68.37 -22.89
N TRP A 469 0.88 -67.64 -22.86
CA TRP A 469 0.31 -67.05 -24.07
C TRP A 469 1.25 -66.03 -24.72
N LYS A 470 1.88 -65.17 -23.91
CA LYS A 470 2.88 -64.23 -24.41
C LYS A 470 4.07 -64.95 -25.06
N SER A 471 4.57 -66.03 -24.45
CA SER A 471 5.64 -66.84 -25.05
C SER A 471 5.22 -67.45 -26.38
N ILE A 472 4.00 -68.00 -26.49
CA ILE A 472 3.48 -68.50 -27.77
C ILE A 472 3.41 -67.38 -28.82
N LYS A 473 2.90 -66.21 -28.44
CA LYS A 473 2.80 -65.04 -29.32
C LYS A 473 4.18 -64.56 -29.80
N ASP A 474 5.15 -64.47 -28.89
CA ASP A 474 6.51 -64.03 -29.21
C ASP A 474 7.24 -65.05 -30.11
N ILE A 475 7.02 -66.36 -29.89
CA ILE A 475 7.56 -67.43 -30.76
C ILE A 475 6.95 -67.33 -32.16
N LYS A 476 5.62 -67.21 -32.26
CA LYS A 476 4.91 -67.06 -33.54
C LYS A 476 5.39 -65.85 -34.35
N ALA A 477 5.71 -64.74 -33.68
CA ALA A 477 6.12 -63.50 -34.32
C ALA A 477 7.58 -63.50 -34.83
N ASN A 478 8.49 -64.23 -34.16
CA ASN A 478 9.93 -64.04 -34.37
C ASN A 478 10.67 -65.26 -34.97
N PHE A 479 10.10 -66.47 -34.95
CA PHE A 479 10.84 -67.68 -35.37
C PHE A 479 9.92 -68.76 -36.01
N PRO A 480 9.46 -68.59 -37.27
CA PRO A 480 8.54 -69.55 -37.89
C PRO A 480 9.19 -70.83 -38.43
N ASP A 481 10.50 -70.81 -38.72
CA ASP A 481 11.16 -71.84 -39.55
C ASP A 481 12.16 -72.73 -38.80
N ASP A 482 12.28 -72.60 -37.47
CA ASP A 482 13.17 -73.45 -36.65
C ASP A 482 12.37 -74.59 -35.99
N SER A 483 12.42 -75.77 -36.60
CA SER A 483 11.69 -76.95 -36.12
C SER A 483 12.25 -77.54 -34.81
N SER A 484 13.40 -77.05 -34.31
CA SER A 484 13.97 -77.48 -33.04
C SER A 484 13.13 -77.05 -31.82
N LEU A 485 12.26 -76.04 -31.99
CA LEU A 485 11.40 -75.51 -30.92
C LEU A 485 10.01 -76.16 -30.86
N ASN A 486 9.69 -77.08 -31.78
CA ASN A 486 8.36 -77.72 -31.84
C ASN A 486 7.96 -78.43 -30.54
N ILE A 487 8.93 -78.99 -29.80
CA ILE A 487 8.70 -79.62 -28.49
C ILE A 487 8.27 -78.59 -27.43
N MET A 488 8.92 -77.41 -27.40
CA MET A 488 8.58 -76.34 -26.47
C MET A 488 7.21 -75.74 -26.79
N ILE A 489 6.93 -75.52 -28.08
CA ILE A 489 5.65 -75.02 -28.58
C ILE A 489 4.51 -75.98 -28.19
N SER A 490 4.68 -77.28 -28.47
CA SER A 490 3.69 -78.31 -28.15
C SER A 490 3.38 -78.38 -26.65
N ASN A 491 4.41 -78.29 -25.80
CA ASN A 491 4.22 -78.27 -24.34
C ASN A 491 3.47 -77.03 -23.84
N LEU A 492 3.78 -75.84 -24.39
CA LEU A 492 3.06 -74.61 -24.04
C LEU A 492 1.60 -74.68 -24.49
N MET A 493 1.36 -75.13 -25.73
CA MET A 493 0.00 -75.29 -26.27
C MET A 493 -0.82 -76.26 -25.43
N ARG A 494 -0.24 -77.40 -25.03
CA ARG A 494 -0.89 -78.38 -24.14
C ARG A 494 -1.31 -77.76 -22.81
N ARG A 495 -0.37 -77.11 -22.10
CA ARG A 495 -0.65 -76.47 -20.80
C ARG A 495 -1.70 -75.36 -20.91
N ILE A 496 -1.71 -74.63 -22.01
CA ILE A 496 -2.71 -73.59 -22.26
C ILE A 496 -4.09 -74.21 -22.47
N ILE A 497 -4.20 -75.26 -23.30
CA ILE A 497 -5.46 -75.98 -23.52
C ILE A 497 -5.95 -76.57 -22.20
N ASP A 498 -5.10 -77.31 -21.47
CA ASP A 498 -5.42 -77.91 -20.16
C ASP A 498 -5.93 -76.86 -19.15
N SER A 499 -5.23 -75.72 -19.04
CA SER A 499 -5.63 -74.66 -18.13
C SER A 499 -6.97 -74.03 -18.55
N TYR A 500 -7.21 -73.89 -19.86
CA TYR A 500 -8.42 -73.28 -20.39
C TYR A 500 -9.65 -74.20 -20.24
N VAL A 501 -9.54 -75.47 -20.63
CA VAL A 501 -10.65 -76.44 -20.52
C VAL A 501 -11.03 -76.71 -19.06
N ASN A 502 -10.05 -76.71 -18.14
CA ASN A 502 -10.29 -76.79 -16.71
C ASN A 502 -11.00 -75.53 -16.18
N PHE A 503 -10.57 -74.34 -16.61
CA PHE A 503 -11.18 -73.08 -16.20
C PHE A 503 -12.62 -72.91 -16.71
N VAL A 504 -12.89 -73.24 -17.97
CA VAL A 504 -14.23 -73.13 -18.58
C VAL A 504 -15.15 -74.30 -18.16
N GLY A 505 -14.58 -75.42 -17.71
CA GLY A 505 -15.33 -76.59 -17.23
C GLY A 505 -15.63 -77.65 -18.30
N TYR A 506 -14.91 -77.65 -19.43
CA TYR A 506 -15.04 -78.69 -20.46
C TYR A 506 -14.48 -80.05 -20.02
N GLY A 507 -13.47 -80.06 -19.14
CA GLY A 507 -12.84 -81.27 -18.61
C GLY A 507 -11.50 -81.00 -17.95
N LYS A 508 -10.73 -82.05 -17.65
CA LYS A 508 -9.45 -81.96 -16.91
C LYS A 508 -8.20 -82.18 -17.78
N ASP A 509 -8.36 -82.50 -19.05
CA ASP A 509 -7.29 -82.77 -20.00
C ASP A 509 -7.59 -82.14 -21.37
N THR A 510 -6.58 -82.12 -22.24
CA THR A 510 -6.69 -81.55 -23.59
C THR A 510 -7.74 -82.22 -24.46
N TRP A 511 -8.01 -83.53 -24.30
CA TRP A 511 -9.03 -84.25 -25.07
C TRP A 511 -10.44 -83.69 -24.86
N ALA A 512 -10.69 -83.11 -23.68
CA ALA A 512 -11.94 -82.41 -23.39
C ALA A 512 -12.27 -81.28 -24.39
N ALA A 513 -11.26 -80.71 -25.06
CA ALA A 513 -11.46 -79.71 -26.10
C ALA A 513 -12.26 -80.24 -27.31
N LEU A 514 -12.31 -81.56 -27.54
CA LEU A 514 -12.94 -82.18 -28.71
C LEU A 514 -14.27 -82.89 -28.40
N HIS A 515 -14.73 -82.92 -27.15
CA HIS A 515 -15.91 -83.71 -26.74
C HIS A 515 -17.20 -83.37 -27.49
N ASN A 516 -17.35 -82.12 -27.94
CA ASN A 516 -18.57 -81.62 -28.60
C ASN A 516 -18.37 -81.33 -30.11
N GLU A 517 -17.30 -81.84 -30.73
CA GLU A 517 -17.05 -81.64 -32.17
C GLU A 517 -17.75 -82.69 -33.06
N ASP A 518 -18.07 -82.28 -34.29
CA ASP A 518 -18.65 -83.16 -35.32
C ASP A 518 -17.56 -84.06 -35.93
N GLN A 519 -17.70 -85.37 -35.76
CA GLN A 519 -16.74 -86.37 -36.22
C GLN A 519 -16.75 -86.59 -37.73
N SER A 520 -17.74 -86.03 -38.45
CA SER A 520 -17.85 -86.16 -39.91
C SER A 520 -16.99 -85.14 -40.67
N GLU A 521 -16.50 -84.10 -40.00
CA GLU A 521 -15.63 -83.08 -40.58
C GLU A 521 -14.19 -83.60 -40.74
N PRO A 522 -13.55 -83.44 -41.92
CA PRO A 522 -12.15 -83.84 -42.13
C PRO A 522 -11.16 -83.19 -41.14
N ASP A 523 -11.48 -81.98 -40.66
CA ASP A 523 -10.69 -81.23 -39.68
C ASP A 523 -10.70 -81.85 -38.28
N TYR A 524 -11.73 -82.65 -37.94
CA TYR A 524 -11.80 -83.37 -36.65
C TYR A 524 -10.60 -84.30 -36.46
N TYR A 525 -10.26 -85.08 -37.50
CA TYR A 525 -9.14 -86.02 -37.45
C TYR A 525 -7.79 -85.31 -37.33
N ILE A 526 -7.66 -84.10 -37.89
CA ILE A 526 -6.44 -83.27 -37.77
C ILE A 526 -6.26 -82.81 -36.32
N LYS A 527 -7.34 -82.37 -35.65
CA LYS A 527 -7.28 -82.00 -34.23
C LYS A 527 -7.03 -83.19 -33.32
N CYS A 528 -7.63 -84.35 -33.58
CA CYS A 528 -7.33 -85.58 -32.85
C CYS A 528 -5.85 -85.96 -32.98
N ALA A 529 -5.29 -85.89 -34.19
CA ALA A 529 -3.87 -86.14 -34.43
C ALA A 529 -2.99 -85.15 -33.65
N PHE A 530 -3.32 -83.85 -33.68
CA PHE A 530 -2.61 -82.82 -32.93
C PHE A 530 -2.67 -83.03 -31.41
N ILE A 531 -3.84 -83.36 -30.84
CA ILE A 531 -3.97 -83.62 -29.40
C ILE A 531 -3.20 -84.88 -28.99
N SER A 532 -3.32 -85.96 -29.76
CA SER A 532 -2.54 -87.17 -29.52
C SER A 532 -1.05 -86.88 -29.52
N MET A 533 -0.61 -86.04 -30.47
CA MET A 533 0.77 -85.65 -30.66
C MET A 533 1.32 -84.80 -29.50
N ILE A 534 0.61 -83.78 -29.03
CA ILE A 534 1.05 -82.98 -27.87
C ILE A 534 0.95 -83.74 -26.53
N ASN A 535 0.07 -84.75 -26.44
CA ASN A 535 -0.14 -85.53 -25.22
C ASN A 535 0.84 -86.68 -25.04
N ASP A 536 1.12 -87.48 -26.08
CA ASP A 536 2.06 -88.61 -25.98
C ASP A 536 3.46 -88.14 -25.57
N GLU A 537 3.85 -86.93 -26.00
CA GLU A 537 5.13 -86.31 -25.65
C GLU A 537 5.22 -85.81 -24.20
N SER A 538 4.12 -85.82 -23.45
CA SER A 538 4.13 -85.46 -22.03
C SER A 538 4.44 -86.64 -21.11
N HIS A 539 4.33 -87.89 -21.59
CA HIS A 539 4.47 -89.09 -20.78
C HIS A 539 5.00 -90.31 -21.58
N LYS A 540 6.28 -90.34 -21.99
CA LYS A 540 7.10 -91.57 -22.17
C LYS A 540 8.57 -91.23 -22.45
N ILE A 541 9.47 -91.67 -21.56
CA ILE A 541 10.93 -91.56 -21.69
C ILE A 541 11.44 -92.96 -22.05
N SER A 542 11.54 -93.28 -23.34
CA SER A 542 12.26 -94.47 -23.82
C SER A 542 13.09 -94.11 -25.05
N ALA A 543 14.39 -94.36 -24.98
CA ALA A 543 15.38 -93.95 -25.99
C ALA A 543 15.34 -94.76 -27.31
N LEU A 544 14.32 -95.59 -27.53
CA LEU A 544 14.14 -96.42 -28.73
C LEU A 544 12.94 -96.03 -29.61
N ASP A 545 12.16 -95.00 -29.26
CA ASP A 545 11.03 -94.49 -30.07
C ASP A 545 11.48 -93.49 -31.15
N SER A 546 12.56 -93.81 -31.89
CA SER A 546 13.15 -92.92 -32.91
C SER A 546 12.21 -92.61 -34.10
N MET A 547 11.15 -93.39 -34.30
CA MET A 547 10.17 -93.15 -35.36
C MET A 547 9.20 -91.98 -35.07
N TYR A 548 8.92 -91.67 -33.80
CA TYR A 548 7.97 -90.61 -33.44
C TYR A 548 8.64 -89.23 -33.37
N TYR A 549 9.86 -89.16 -32.80
CA TYR A 549 10.64 -87.91 -32.74
C TYR A 549 10.96 -87.32 -34.11
N GLN A 550 11.15 -88.17 -35.14
CA GLN A 550 11.42 -87.70 -36.49
C GLN A 550 10.25 -86.93 -37.09
N LYS A 551 8.99 -87.28 -36.78
CA LYS A 551 7.82 -86.63 -37.38
C LYS A 551 7.67 -85.18 -36.93
N ILE A 552 7.59 -84.87 -35.63
CA ILE A 552 7.38 -83.49 -35.16
C ILE A 552 8.58 -82.58 -35.45
N ILE A 553 9.81 -83.07 -35.29
CA ILE A 553 11.02 -82.28 -35.58
C ILE A 553 11.11 -81.97 -37.09
N SER A 554 10.47 -82.77 -37.95
CA SER A 554 10.42 -82.53 -39.40
C SER A 554 9.18 -81.78 -39.89
N GLU A 555 8.18 -81.57 -39.03
CA GLU A 555 6.95 -80.83 -39.36
C GLU A 555 7.18 -79.33 -39.32
N GLN A 556 6.47 -78.62 -40.20
CA GLN A 556 6.51 -77.16 -40.23
C GLN A 556 5.82 -76.61 -38.98
N PRO A 557 6.46 -75.72 -38.19
CA PRO A 557 5.87 -75.15 -36.96
C PRO A 557 4.49 -74.52 -37.19
N GLN A 558 4.25 -73.99 -38.40
CA GLN A 558 2.96 -73.44 -38.83
C GLN A 558 1.80 -74.45 -38.74
N THR A 559 2.05 -75.75 -38.94
CA THR A 559 1.05 -76.81 -38.82
C THR A 559 0.54 -76.91 -37.38
N LEU A 560 1.43 -76.79 -36.39
CA LEU A 560 1.08 -76.79 -34.95
C LEU A 560 0.19 -75.60 -34.60
N PHE A 561 0.57 -74.40 -35.05
CA PHE A 561 -0.23 -73.19 -34.85
C PHE A 561 -1.60 -73.29 -35.52
N THR A 562 -1.67 -73.87 -36.72
CA THR A 562 -2.93 -74.04 -37.46
C THR A 562 -3.90 -74.95 -36.71
N ALA A 563 -3.42 -76.10 -36.22
CA ALA A 563 -4.23 -77.02 -35.43
C ALA A 563 -4.64 -76.41 -34.07
N PHE A 564 -3.73 -75.69 -33.41
CA PHE A 564 -4.02 -74.96 -32.17
C PHE A 564 -5.11 -73.89 -32.35
N VAL A 565 -5.05 -73.13 -33.45
CA VAL A 565 -6.10 -72.18 -33.86
C VAL A 565 -7.42 -72.91 -34.12
N ALA A 566 -7.40 -74.02 -34.85
CA ALA A 566 -8.60 -74.78 -35.19
C ALA A 566 -9.34 -75.26 -33.94
N ILE A 567 -8.62 -75.66 -32.88
CA ILE A 567 -9.20 -76.00 -31.58
C ILE A 567 -9.84 -74.77 -30.93
N PHE A 568 -9.10 -73.65 -30.80
CA PHE A 568 -9.62 -72.45 -30.15
C PHE A 568 -10.78 -71.79 -30.89
N LYS A 569 -10.87 -71.93 -32.22
CA LYS A 569 -12.06 -71.50 -32.99
C LYS A 569 -13.36 -72.13 -32.51
N LYS A 570 -13.30 -73.32 -31.90
CA LYS A 570 -14.46 -74.06 -31.41
C LYS A 570 -14.68 -73.91 -29.91
N ILE A 571 -13.62 -73.95 -29.11
CA ILE A 571 -13.74 -73.93 -27.64
C ILE A 571 -13.72 -72.54 -27.02
N GLY A 572 -13.20 -71.52 -27.72
CA GLY A 572 -12.97 -70.21 -27.13
C GLY A 572 -12.31 -69.20 -28.07
N LYS A 573 -13.00 -68.82 -29.16
CA LYS A 573 -12.47 -67.95 -30.21
C LYS A 573 -12.04 -66.60 -29.65
N GLU A 574 -12.92 -65.95 -28.90
CA GLU A 574 -12.71 -64.60 -28.37
C GLU A 574 -11.51 -64.57 -27.39
N HIS A 575 -11.32 -65.65 -26.63
CA HIS A 575 -10.19 -65.78 -25.70
C HIS A 575 -8.86 -65.87 -26.45
N TYR A 576 -8.80 -66.67 -27.52
CA TYR A 576 -7.60 -66.74 -28.35
C TYR A 576 -7.29 -65.38 -28.97
N GLU A 577 -8.29 -64.71 -29.57
CA GLU A 577 -8.12 -63.40 -30.20
C GLU A 577 -7.61 -62.36 -29.19
N MET A 578 -8.14 -62.37 -27.96
CA MET A 578 -7.68 -61.52 -26.87
C MET A 578 -6.22 -61.79 -26.48
N MET A 579 -5.85 -63.06 -26.27
CA MET A 579 -4.51 -63.41 -25.76
C MET A 579 -3.43 -63.28 -26.83
N MET A 580 -3.74 -63.60 -28.09
CA MET A 580 -2.82 -63.47 -29.22
C MET A 580 -2.83 -62.06 -29.81
N GLY A 581 -3.89 -61.27 -29.61
CA GLY A 581 -4.03 -59.93 -30.17
C GLY A 581 -4.13 -59.93 -31.69
N GLU A 582 -4.77 -60.95 -32.25
CA GLU A 582 -5.04 -61.13 -33.68
C GLU A 582 -6.49 -61.60 -33.87
N SER A 583 -7.11 -61.36 -35.04
CA SER A 583 -8.47 -61.83 -35.33
C SER A 583 -8.46 -63.09 -36.19
N LEU A 584 -9.32 -64.06 -35.86
CA LEU A 584 -9.35 -65.44 -36.36
C LEU A 584 -10.44 -65.75 -37.40
#